data_AF-A0ABD1FX53-F1
#
_entry.id   AF-A0ABD1FX53-F1
#
_cell.length_a   1.000
_cell.length_b   1.000
_cell.length_c   1.000
_cell.angle_alpha   90.00
_cell.angle_beta   90.00
_cell.angle_gamma   90.00
#
_symmetry.space_group_name_H-M   'P 1'
#
loop_
_entity.id
_entity.type
_entity.pdbx_description
1 polymer ?
#
loop_
_entity_poly.entity_id
_entity_poly.type
_entity_poly.pdbx_seq_one_letter_code
_entity_poly.pdbx_strand_id
1 'polypeptide(L)'
;MEVPVESMKVFLEKKKQQGFAILGLEQTAHSIPLDQYNFPVKTVLVLGREKEGIPVEIIHMLDACIEIPQLGIVRSLNVHVSGALALWEYTRQQRQT
;
A
#
# COMPACT_ATOMS: atom_id res chain seq x y z
N MET A 1 0.99 -11.49 11.03
CA MET A 1 2.34 -11.48 11.62
C MET A 1 2.69 -10.04 11.89
N GLU A 2 3.05 -9.72 13.12
CA GLU A 2 3.55 -8.39 13.48
C GLU A 2 5.04 -8.32 13.16
N VAL A 3 5.48 -7.21 12.55
CA VAL A 3 6.89 -6.99 12.17
C VAL A 3 7.37 -5.75 12.94
N PRO A 4 8.41 -5.87 13.79
CA PRO A 4 8.99 -4.71 14.47
C PRO A 4 9.49 -3.68 13.47
N VAL A 5 9.39 -2.39 13.81
CA VAL A 5 9.73 -1.27 12.91
C VAL A 5 11.18 -1.35 12.43
N GLU A 6 12.09 -1.70 13.34
CA GLU A 6 13.52 -1.89 13.06
C GLU A 6 13.80 -3.02 12.06
N SER A 7 12.87 -3.99 11.95
CA SER A 7 12.98 -5.14 11.04
C SER A 7 12.19 -4.95 9.74
N MET A 8 11.46 -3.83 9.59
CA MET A 8 10.56 -3.60 8.46
C MET A 8 11.29 -3.69 7.12
N LYS A 9 12.45 -3.03 6.98
CA LYS A 9 13.22 -3.01 5.72
C LYS A 9 13.64 -4.42 5.29
N VAL A 10 14.24 -5.18 6.22
CA VAL A 10 14.69 -6.55 6.00
C VAL A 10 13.51 -7.45 5.61
N PHE A 11 12.36 -7.26 6.25
CA PHE A 11 11.15 -8.00 5.92
C PHE A 11 10.66 -7.71 4.50
N LEU A 12 10.59 -6.43 4.09
CA LEU A 12 10.14 -6.04 2.76
C LEU A 12 11.08 -6.56 1.66
N GLU A 13 12.41 -6.46 1.86
CA GLU A 13 13.40 -7.02 0.93
C GLU A 13 13.22 -8.53 0.74
N LYS A 14 13.05 -9.26 1.84
CA LYS A 14 12.81 -10.70 1.80
C LYS A 14 11.52 -11.03 1.04
N LYS A 15 10.46 -10.24 1.22
CA LYS A 15 9.21 -10.43 0.48
C LYS A 15 9.38 -10.16 -1.01
N LYS A 16 10.13 -9.13 -1.37
CA LYS A 16 10.51 -8.82 -2.75
C LYS A 16 11.23 -9.99 -3.42
N GLN A 17 12.21 -10.59 -2.74
CA GLN A 17 12.92 -11.80 -3.20
C GLN A 17 12.01 -13.02 -3.36
N GLN A 18 10.89 -13.09 -2.62
CA GLN A 18 9.87 -14.14 -2.75
C GLN A 18 8.86 -13.89 -3.88
N GLY A 19 9.07 -12.82 -4.66
CA GLY A 19 8.23 -12.41 -5.79
C GLY A 19 6.97 -11.65 -5.40
N PHE A 20 6.95 -11.01 -4.23
CA PHE A 20 5.88 -10.08 -3.87
C PHE A 20 6.16 -8.69 -4.41
N ALA A 21 5.13 -8.04 -4.96
CA ALA A 21 5.13 -6.60 -5.18
C ALA A 21 4.90 -5.89 -3.84
N ILE A 22 5.73 -4.90 -3.53
CA ILE A 22 5.65 -4.11 -2.29
C ILE A 22 4.99 -2.77 -2.63
N LEU A 23 3.74 -2.59 -2.19
CA LEU A 23 2.89 -1.47 -2.61
C LEU A 23 2.54 -0.61 -1.40
N GLY A 24 2.79 0.69 -1.47
CA GLY A 24 2.35 1.62 -0.43
C GLY A 24 0.95 2.12 -0.72
N LEU A 25 0.08 2.14 0.29
CA LEU A 25 -1.20 2.84 0.20
C LEU A 25 -1.03 4.25 0.78
N GLU A 26 -0.64 5.19 -0.09
CA GLU A 26 -0.21 6.53 0.30
C GLU A 26 -0.43 7.53 -0.83
N GLN A 27 -0.78 8.77 -0.46
CA GLN A 27 -0.94 9.88 -1.40
C GLN A 27 0.43 10.51 -1.68
N THR A 28 0.92 10.37 -2.91
CA THR A 28 2.22 10.91 -3.35
C THR A 28 2.07 11.63 -4.69
N ALA A 29 3.08 12.37 -5.15
CA ALA A 29 3.01 13.02 -6.47
C ALA A 29 2.95 12.02 -7.64
N HIS A 30 3.28 10.74 -7.41
CA HIS A 30 3.40 9.70 -8.42
C HIS A 30 2.56 8.46 -8.08
N SER A 31 1.58 8.58 -7.18
CA SER A 31 0.69 7.46 -6.85
C SER A 31 -0.23 7.14 -8.02
N ILE A 32 -0.56 5.86 -8.14
CA ILE A 32 -1.51 5.34 -9.12
C ILE A 32 -2.89 5.27 -8.44
N PRO A 33 -3.96 5.78 -9.06
CA PRO A 33 -5.32 5.63 -8.52
C PRO A 33 -5.71 4.16 -8.31
N LEU A 34 -6.30 3.85 -7.16
CA LEU A 34 -6.69 2.48 -6.78
C LEU A 34 -7.62 1.82 -7.80
N ASP A 35 -8.54 2.58 -8.38
CA ASP A 35 -9.49 2.13 -9.41
C ASP A 35 -8.84 1.91 -10.79
N GLN A 36 -7.58 2.31 -10.97
CA GLN A 36 -6.79 2.13 -12.19
C GLN A 36 -5.61 1.18 -12.00
N TYR A 37 -5.41 0.65 -10.79
CA TYR A 37 -4.30 -0.23 -10.46
C TYR A 37 -4.69 -1.70 -10.59
N ASN A 38 -3.91 -2.48 -11.34
CA ASN A 38 -4.06 -3.92 -11.43
C ASN A 38 -3.12 -4.61 -10.43
N PHE A 39 -3.70 -5.27 -9.42
CA PHE A 39 -2.93 -5.92 -8.37
C PHE A 39 -2.25 -7.21 -8.83
N PRO A 40 -0.95 -7.37 -8.60
CA PRO A 40 -0.29 -8.67 -8.68
C PRO A 40 -0.84 -9.64 -7.63
N VAL A 41 -0.94 -10.93 -8.00
CA VAL A 41 -1.39 -12.02 -7.09
C VAL A 41 -0.58 -12.05 -5.79
N LYS A 42 0.73 -11.80 -5.86
CA LYS A 42 1.59 -11.68 -4.68
C LYS A 42 1.80 -10.21 -4.35
N THR A 43 0.99 -9.70 -3.43
CA THR A 43 1.05 -8.30 -2.98
C THR A 43 1.34 -8.21 -1.48
N VAL A 44 2.23 -7.29 -1.11
CA VAL A 44 2.35 -6.75 0.25
C VAL A 44 1.85 -5.30 0.20
N LEU A 45 0.79 -5.00 0.95
CA LEU A 45 0.31 -3.64 1.16
C LEU A 45 0.98 -3.04 2.40
N VAL A 46 1.64 -1.90 2.23
CA VAL A 46 2.24 -1.09 3.30
C VAL A 46 1.32 0.10 3.55
N LEU A 47 0.87 0.25 4.80
CA LEU A 47 0.01 1.37 5.21
C LEU A 47 0.83 2.32 6.08
N GLY A 48 0.57 3.62 5.94
CA GLY A 48 1.20 4.66 6.75
C GLY A 48 0.70 4.68 8.19
N ARG A 49 1.47 5.30 9.10
CA ARG A 49 0.99 5.63 10.45
C ARG A 49 0.01 6.80 10.40
N GLU A 50 -0.91 6.87 11.37
CA GLU A 50 -1.82 8.02 11.46
C GLU A 50 -1.02 9.33 11.57
N LYS A 51 -1.29 10.29 10.68
CA LYS A 51 -0.62 11.60 10.56
C LYS A 51 0.76 11.58 9.91
N GLU A 52 1.64 10.64 10.25
CA GLU A 52 3.01 10.63 9.68
C GLU A 52 3.10 9.95 8.32
N GLY A 53 2.11 9.13 7.94
CA GLY A 53 2.11 8.39 6.69
C GLY A 53 3.19 7.32 6.65
N ILE A 54 3.61 6.94 5.44
CA ILE A 54 4.72 5.99 5.23
C ILE A 54 6.06 6.75 5.35
N PRO A 55 7.02 6.28 6.18
CA PRO A 55 8.34 6.89 6.26
C PRO A 55 9.07 6.91 4.91
N VAL A 56 9.80 7.99 4.62
CA VAL A 56 10.48 8.19 3.34
C VAL A 56 11.41 7.02 2.98
N GLU A 57 12.11 6.49 3.97
CA GLU A 57 13.01 5.35 3.81
C GLU A 57 12.29 4.05 3.44
N ILE A 58 10.99 3.94 3.73
CA ILE A 58 10.15 2.83 3.28
C ILE A 58 9.57 3.13 1.90
N ILE A 59 9.18 4.39 1.63
CA ILE A 59 8.71 4.82 0.29
C ILE A 59 9.70 4.44 -0.80
N HIS A 60 11.00 4.67 -0.57
CA HIS A 60 12.05 4.31 -1.53
C HIS A 60 12.21 2.80 -1.80
N MET A 61 11.60 1.94 -1.00
CA MET A 61 11.63 0.48 -1.19
C MET A 61 10.41 -0.05 -1.94
N LEU A 62 9.35 0.75 -2.07
CA LEU A 62 8.10 0.37 -2.70
C LEU A 62 8.28 0.23 -4.21
N ASP A 63 7.54 -0.69 -4.81
CA ASP A 63 7.43 -0.84 -6.26
C ASP A 63 6.48 0.20 -6.86
N ALA A 64 5.44 0.57 -6.11
CA ALA A 64 4.53 1.66 -6.44
C ALA A 64 3.83 2.19 -5.19
N CYS A 65 3.35 3.42 -5.27
CA CYS A 65 2.35 3.96 -4.36
C CYS A 65 0.98 3.92 -5.05
N ILE A 66 -0.02 3.48 -4.32
CA ILE A 66 -1.43 3.47 -4.72
C ILE A 66 -2.14 4.49 -3.84
N GLU A 67 -3.00 5.30 -4.44
CA GLU A 67 -3.85 6.24 -3.69
C GLU A 67 -5.32 5.94 -3.90
N ILE A 68 -6.13 6.28 -2.91
CA ILE A 68 -7.59 6.28 -3.06
C ILE A 68 -7.99 7.67 -3.53
N PRO A 69 -8.56 7.80 -4.75
CA PRO A 69 -9.05 9.09 -5.22
C PRO A 69 -10.09 9.64 -4.26
N GLN A 70 -9.94 10.91 -3.88
CA GLN A 70 -10.82 11.59 -2.94
C GLN A 70 -11.39 12.85 -3.58
N LEU A 71 -12.69 13.08 -3.34
CA LEU A 71 -13.36 14.34 -3.64
C LEU A 71 -13.67 15.04 -2.32
N GLY A 72 -13.59 16.37 -2.32
CA GLY A 72 -13.87 17.21 -1.15
C GLY A 72 -12.62 17.78 -0.50
N ILE A 73 -12.75 18.20 0.77
CA ILE A 73 -11.73 18.98 1.49
C ILE A 73 -11.01 18.21 2.59
N VAL A 74 -11.45 16.98 2.88
CA VAL A 74 -10.79 16.13 3.89
C VAL A 74 -9.47 15.67 3.31
N ARG A 75 -8.40 15.83 4.08
CA ARG A 75 -7.03 15.53 3.63
C ARG A 75 -6.84 14.05 3.31
N SER A 76 -7.35 13.17 4.17
CA SER A 76 -7.19 11.72 4.03
C SER A 76 -8.29 10.95 4.75
N LEU A 77 -8.53 9.72 4.30
CA LEU A 77 -9.34 8.74 5.00
C LEU A 77 -8.59 8.20 6.23
N ASN A 78 -9.35 7.61 7.16
CA ASN A 78 -8.77 6.82 8.25
C ASN A 78 -7.98 5.63 7.69
N VAL A 79 -6.80 5.34 8.24
CA VAL A 79 -5.88 4.30 7.73
C VAL A 79 -6.52 2.92 7.62
N HIS A 80 -7.37 2.53 8.58
CA HIS A 80 -8.08 1.25 8.54
C HIS A 80 -9.13 1.22 7.43
N VAL A 81 -9.86 2.32 7.20
CA VAL A 81 -10.81 2.45 6.09
C VAL A 81 -10.08 2.37 4.75
N SER A 82 -8.95 3.05 4.60
CA SER A 82 -8.11 2.97 3.41
C SER A 82 -7.67 1.53 3.14
N GLY A 83 -7.16 0.85 4.18
CA GLY A 83 -6.77 -0.55 4.09
C GLY A 83 -7.91 -1.47 3.67
N ALA A 84 -9.11 -1.26 4.23
CA ALA A 84 -10.29 -2.04 3.88
C ALA A 84 -10.69 -1.87 2.39
N LEU A 85 -10.65 -0.65 1.86
CA LEU A 85 -10.95 -0.37 0.46
C LEU A 85 -9.93 -1.03 -0.48
N ALA A 86 -8.64 -0.88 -0.20
CA ALA A 86 -7.57 -1.50 -0.99
C ALA A 86 -7.65 -3.04 -0.95
N LEU A 87 -7.91 -3.62 0.23
CA LEU A 87 -8.06 -5.06 0.37
C LEU A 87 -9.30 -5.59 -0.36
N TRP A 88 -10.42 -4.85 -0.30
CA TRP A 88 -11.62 -5.21 -1.04
C TRP A 88 -11.38 -5.20 -2.56
N GLU A 89 -10.69 -4.17 -3.07
CA GLU A 89 -10.40 -4.06 -4.50
C GLU A 89 -9.44 -5.16 -4.97
N TYR A 90 -8.36 -5.40 -4.21
CA TYR A 90 -7.49 -6.57 -4.43
C TYR A 90 -8.32 -7.86 -4.51
N THR A 91 -9.17 -8.10 -3.52
CA THR A 91 -10.01 -9.30 -3.45
C THR A 91 -10.97 -9.41 -4.64
N ARG A 92 -11.58 -8.28 -5.05
CA ARG A 92 -12.47 -8.20 -6.21
C ARG A 92 -11.76 -8.63 -7.49
N GLN A 93 -10.53 -8.14 -7.71
CA GLN A 93 -9.72 -8.51 -8.86
C GLN A 93 -9.30 -9.99 -8.83
N GLN A 94 -8.81 -10.48 -7.68
CA GLN A 94 -8.36 -11.88 -7.56
C GLN A 94 -9.49 -12.90 -7.74
N ARG A 95 -10.73 -12.56 -7.34
CA ARG A 95 -11.90 -13.44 -7.52
C ARG A 95 -12.38 -13.57 -8.97
N GLN A 96 -11.93 -12.69 -9.86
CA GLN A 96 -12.27 -12.70 -11.28
C GLN A 96 -11.25 -13.48 -12.12
N THR A 97 -10.20 -14.00 -11.48
CA THR A 97 -9.13 -14.81 -12.10
C THR A 97 -9.36 -16.29 -11.81
#